data_AF-A0AAD9UR86-F1
#
_entry.id   AF-A0AAD9UR86-F1
#
_cell.length_a   1.000
_cell.length_b   1.000
_cell.length_c   1.000
_cell.angle_alpha   90.00
_cell.angle_beta   90.00
_cell.angle_gamma   90.00
#
_symmetry.space_group_name_H-M   'P 1'
#
loop_
_entity.id
_entity.type
_entity.pdbx_description
1 polymer ?
#
loop_
_entity_poly.entity_id
_entity_poly.type
_entity_poly.pdbx_seq_one_letter_code
_entity_poly.pdbx_strand_id
1 'polypeptide(L)'
;MARLLQMYVALSALSFNFVTACQDGFVVLNLTTNGSKGRFGVIQHFTVPRTRRYKIKAWGARGGTHSSNYGYRPGIYYGGKGAFQEGIFTLTEGTVLNIVVGHRGGDSVEVKGGRYTSKTAAELGLSVEDNAGTGGGGGSFVYTSSNVLLLTAGGGGGASAGYNGVDGQAGTSGTGSVGIDSSKSRSGGTGGLPGQCNKAGASYHGGVGAGWVSQGCARAASPQGETGGSRDQGWVGGRAGGMNSGNNGGPPPGAVGGFGGGGGGSEDNGASGGGGGYSGGGSGTHQNQAGGGGGSYCNGSSCSGASGGNSNDDGMVQIFALPG
;
A
#
# COMPACT_ATOMS: atom_id res chain seq x y z
N MET A 1 39.01 31.69 -39.87
CA MET A 1 37.91 30.73 -39.62
C MET A 1 38.50 29.52 -38.89
N ALA A 2 38.12 29.30 -37.64
CA ALA A 2 38.11 28.02 -36.91
C ALA A 2 37.92 28.31 -35.42
N ARG A 3 36.71 28.07 -34.91
CA ARG A 3 36.44 28.00 -33.46
C ARG A 3 36.65 26.54 -33.04
N LEU A 4 37.63 26.29 -32.17
CA LEU A 4 37.71 25.04 -31.40
C LEU A 4 36.61 25.09 -30.31
N LEU A 5 35.71 24.10 -30.32
CA LEU A 5 34.78 23.83 -29.22
C LEU A 5 35.35 22.67 -28.41
N GLN A 6 35.63 22.92 -27.14
CA GLN A 6 36.19 21.94 -26.20
C GLN A 6 35.02 21.22 -25.50
N MET A 7 34.86 19.92 -25.77
CA MET A 7 33.90 19.05 -25.06
C MET A 7 34.41 18.77 -23.64
N TYR A 8 33.69 19.27 -22.64
CA TYR A 8 33.79 18.80 -21.26
C TYR A 8 32.82 17.62 -21.07
N VAL A 9 33.36 16.42 -20.85
CA VAL A 9 32.61 15.28 -20.33
C VAL A 9 32.76 15.29 -18.81
N ALA A 10 31.68 15.62 -18.10
CA ALA A 10 31.64 15.51 -16.64
C ALA A 10 31.26 14.08 -16.25
N LEU A 11 32.25 13.33 -15.74
CA LEU A 11 32.05 12.06 -15.05
C LEU A 11 31.54 12.37 -13.63
N SER A 12 30.25 12.20 -13.36
CA SER A 12 29.74 12.30 -11.99
C SER A 12 30.00 10.99 -11.25
N ALA A 13 30.97 11.02 -10.34
CA ALA A 13 31.29 9.95 -9.42
C ALA A 13 30.09 9.63 -8.50
N LEU A 14 29.62 8.39 -8.55
CA LEU A 14 28.76 7.80 -7.52
C LEU A 14 29.61 7.62 -6.25
N SER A 15 29.35 8.44 -5.24
CA SER A 15 29.92 8.31 -3.90
C SER A 15 29.32 7.10 -3.20
N PHE A 16 30.04 5.97 -3.25
CA PHE A 16 29.82 4.86 -2.32
C PHE A 16 30.39 5.24 -0.95
N ASN A 17 29.52 5.66 -0.02
CA ASN A 17 29.91 5.82 1.38
C ASN A 17 30.08 4.44 2.05
N PHE A 18 31.27 4.20 2.61
CA PHE A 18 31.63 2.98 3.33
C PHE A 18 31.50 3.15 4.86
N VAL A 19 31.04 2.05 5.49
CA VAL A 19 31.30 1.52 6.85
C VAL A 19 30.55 2.12 8.06
N THR A 20 29.70 1.28 8.66
CA THR A 20 29.73 1.00 10.11
C THR A 20 29.55 -0.50 10.31
N ALA A 21 30.55 -1.16 10.91
CA ALA A 21 30.47 -2.58 11.27
C ALA A 21 29.92 -2.68 12.70
N CYS A 22 28.63 -2.99 12.82
CA CYS A 22 28.09 -3.63 14.01
C CYS A 22 27.95 -5.14 13.71
N GLN A 23 27.92 -5.98 14.74
CA GLN A 23 27.82 -7.45 14.65
C GLN A 23 26.58 -8.00 13.91
N ASP A 24 25.78 -7.14 13.27
CA ASP A 24 24.52 -7.42 12.57
C ASP A 24 24.60 -7.09 11.06
N GLY A 25 25.55 -7.67 10.34
CA GLY A 25 25.62 -7.57 8.87
C GLY A 25 25.86 -6.15 8.32
N PHE A 26 25.97 -6.04 6.99
CA PHE A 26 26.14 -4.76 6.29
C PHE A 26 24.90 -4.44 5.46
N VAL A 27 24.36 -3.22 5.59
CA VAL A 27 23.24 -2.74 4.77
C VAL A 27 23.70 -2.67 3.32
N VAL A 28 23.15 -3.54 2.47
CA VAL A 28 23.45 -3.54 1.03
C VAL A 28 22.47 -2.67 0.27
N LEU A 29 21.23 -2.58 0.76
CA LEU A 29 20.17 -1.83 0.11
C LEU A 29 19.12 -1.36 1.13
N ASN A 30 18.67 -0.11 0.97
CA ASN A 30 17.56 0.47 1.74
C ASN A 30 16.65 1.23 0.76
N LEU A 31 15.44 0.71 0.53
CA LEU A 31 14.49 1.27 -0.42
C LEU A 31 13.26 1.81 0.31
N THR A 32 12.92 3.04 -0.03
CA THR A 32 11.66 3.70 0.35
C THR A 32 10.92 4.12 -0.93
N THR A 33 9.77 4.77 -0.77
CA THR A 33 9.03 5.37 -1.88
C THR A 33 9.73 6.60 -2.47
N ASN A 34 10.81 7.10 -1.85
CA ASN A 34 11.48 8.37 -2.17
C ASN A 34 10.50 9.55 -2.24
N GLY A 35 9.45 9.52 -1.39
CA GLY A 35 8.40 10.53 -1.37
C GLY A 35 7.36 10.40 -2.47
N SER A 36 7.46 9.37 -3.34
CA SER A 36 6.41 9.04 -4.31
C SER A 36 5.15 8.58 -3.58
N LYS A 37 3.98 9.02 -4.06
CA LYS A 37 2.69 8.74 -3.43
C LYS A 37 1.64 8.28 -4.43
N GLY A 38 0.61 7.65 -3.90
CA GLY A 38 -0.58 7.27 -4.65
C GLY A 38 -0.43 5.95 -5.38
N ARG A 39 -1.15 5.85 -6.49
CA ARG A 39 -1.55 4.57 -7.09
C ARG A 39 -0.45 3.85 -7.87
N PHE A 40 0.55 4.59 -8.32
CA PHE A 40 1.61 4.11 -9.20
C PHE A 40 2.97 4.33 -8.57
N GLY A 41 3.93 3.53 -9.00
CA GLY A 41 5.34 3.80 -8.80
C GLY A 41 6.17 2.65 -9.39
N VAL A 42 7.36 2.44 -8.83
CA VAL A 42 8.43 1.74 -9.55
C VAL A 42 8.81 0.45 -8.85
N ILE A 43 8.87 -0.63 -9.63
CA ILE A 43 9.49 -1.89 -9.21
C ILE A 43 10.99 -1.72 -9.36
N GLN A 44 11.71 -1.87 -8.25
CA GLN A 44 13.17 -1.73 -8.22
C GLN A 44 13.83 -3.10 -8.34
N HIS A 45 15.04 -3.13 -8.89
CA HIS A 45 15.78 -4.37 -9.09
C HIS A 45 17.07 -4.39 -8.26
N PHE A 46 17.38 -5.54 -7.68
CA PHE A 46 18.62 -5.79 -6.96
C PHE A 46 19.27 -7.08 -7.44
N THR A 47 20.47 -6.99 -7.98
CA THR A 47 21.27 -8.15 -8.37
C THR A 47 22.17 -8.57 -7.23
N VAL A 48 22.04 -9.81 -6.79
CA VAL A 48 22.81 -10.37 -5.67
C VAL A 48 24.30 -10.37 -6.04
N PRO A 49 25.16 -9.66 -5.29
CA PRO A 49 26.55 -9.47 -5.69
C PRO A 49 27.46 -10.65 -5.32
N ARG A 50 27.06 -11.51 -4.37
CA ARG A 50 27.81 -12.70 -3.95
C ARG A 50 26.86 -13.75 -3.37
N THR A 51 27.18 -15.03 -3.55
CA THR A 51 26.44 -16.13 -2.93
C THR A 51 26.67 -16.16 -1.42
N ARG A 52 25.63 -15.86 -0.63
CA ARG A 52 25.66 -15.90 0.86
C ARG A 52 24.26 -15.75 1.46
N ARG A 53 24.20 -15.70 2.79
CA ARG A 53 22.98 -15.39 3.53
C ARG A 53 22.71 -13.87 3.57
N TYR A 54 21.46 -13.52 3.37
CA TYR A 54 20.93 -12.16 3.41
C TYR A 54 19.75 -12.11 4.37
N LYS A 55 19.72 -11.09 5.24
CA LYS A 55 18.53 -10.74 6.02
C LYS A 55 17.74 -9.70 5.23
N ILE A 56 16.48 -9.99 4.96
CA ILE A 56 15.57 -9.07 4.26
C ILE A 56 14.49 -8.66 5.25
N LYS A 57 14.23 -7.35 5.30
CA LYS A 57 13.17 -6.74 6.10
C LYS A 57 12.24 -5.97 5.19
N ALA A 58 10.94 -6.06 5.43
CA ALA A 58 9.92 -5.33 4.69
C ALA A 58 8.86 -4.77 5.65
N TRP A 59 8.34 -3.61 5.29
CA TRP A 59 7.25 -2.93 5.99
C TRP A 59 6.18 -2.56 4.97
N GLY A 60 4.94 -2.95 5.21
CA GLY A 60 3.79 -2.51 4.42
C GLY A 60 3.44 -1.06 4.74
N ALA A 61 2.67 -0.41 3.88
CA ALA A 61 2.24 0.97 4.08
C ALA A 61 0.90 1.09 4.83
N ARG A 62 0.64 2.27 5.39
CA ARG A 62 -0.61 2.61 6.06
C ARG A 62 -1.74 2.86 5.04
N GLY A 63 -2.98 2.57 5.41
CA GLY A 63 -4.16 3.09 4.72
C GLY A 63 -4.33 4.61 4.87
N GLY A 64 -5.29 5.16 4.13
CA GLY A 64 -5.65 6.57 4.18
C GLY A 64 -6.35 6.98 5.48
N THR A 65 -6.23 8.26 5.81
CA THR A 65 -6.85 8.93 6.94
C THR A 65 -8.17 9.55 6.51
N HIS A 66 -9.18 9.41 7.37
CA HIS A 66 -10.46 10.08 7.25
C HIS A 66 -10.52 11.21 8.29
N SER A 67 -10.81 12.44 7.86
CA SER A 67 -10.90 13.61 8.75
C SER A 67 -12.13 14.43 8.41
N SER A 68 -13.09 14.49 9.32
CA SER A 68 -14.34 15.25 9.12
C SER A 68 -14.78 15.93 10.41
N ASN A 69 -15.37 17.13 10.30
CA ASN A 69 -15.94 17.89 11.43
C ASN A 69 -17.48 17.83 11.45
N TYR A 70 -18.07 17.01 10.58
CA TYR A 70 -19.51 16.80 10.44
C TYR A 70 -19.83 15.31 10.24
N GLY A 71 -21.11 14.93 10.22
CA GLY A 71 -21.57 13.57 9.96
C GLY A 71 -21.46 12.63 11.15
N TYR A 72 -21.41 11.33 10.88
CA TYR A 72 -21.40 10.31 11.93
C TYR A 72 -20.05 10.29 12.66
N ARG A 73 -20.07 10.54 13.98
CA ARG A 73 -18.88 10.55 14.87
C ARG A 73 -17.72 11.38 14.28
N PRO A 74 -17.87 12.70 14.13
CA PRO A 74 -16.84 13.55 13.54
C PRO A 74 -15.52 13.43 14.31
N GLY A 75 -14.42 13.53 13.58
CA GLY A 75 -13.07 13.35 14.11
C GLY A 75 -12.08 12.89 13.05
N ILE A 76 -10.87 12.60 13.52
CA ILE A 76 -9.79 12.06 12.71
C ILE A 76 -9.67 10.56 13.00
N TYR A 77 -9.78 9.75 11.95
CA TYR A 77 -9.62 8.30 12.00
C TYR A 77 -8.48 7.91 11.06
N TYR A 78 -7.58 7.08 11.55
CA TYR A 78 -6.36 6.72 10.84
C TYR A 78 -6.52 5.39 10.12
N GLY A 79 -5.97 5.32 8.91
CA GLY A 79 -5.81 4.03 8.24
C GLY A 79 -4.95 3.10 9.10
N GLY A 80 -5.19 1.80 8.96
CA GLY A 80 -4.41 0.78 9.64
C GLY A 80 -2.95 0.89 9.22
N LYS A 81 -2.04 0.64 10.16
CA LYS A 81 -0.60 0.58 9.89
C LYS A 81 -0.27 -0.65 9.05
N GLY A 82 0.78 -0.57 8.24
CA GLY A 82 1.29 -1.76 7.56
C GLY A 82 2.00 -2.70 8.52
N ALA A 83 2.06 -3.98 8.15
CA ALA A 83 2.80 -5.00 8.88
C ALA A 83 4.31 -4.81 8.72
N PHE A 84 5.06 -5.42 9.63
CA PHE A 84 6.48 -5.68 9.49
C PHE A 84 6.71 -7.18 9.26
N GLN A 85 7.65 -7.52 8.38
CA GLN A 85 8.10 -8.88 8.17
C GLN A 85 9.61 -8.92 7.89
N GLU A 86 10.31 -9.92 8.43
CA GLU A 86 11.71 -10.21 8.11
C GLU A 86 12.00 -11.70 8.01
N GLY A 87 13.11 -12.05 7.35
CA GLY A 87 13.61 -13.41 7.24
C GLY A 87 15.05 -13.47 6.70
N ILE A 88 15.66 -14.65 6.77
CA ILE A 88 17.01 -14.92 6.26
C ILE A 88 16.93 -15.84 5.04
N PHE A 89 17.67 -15.49 4.00
CA PHE A 89 17.64 -16.17 2.70
C PHE A 89 19.07 -16.44 2.23
N THR A 90 19.35 -17.67 1.79
CA THR A 90 20.56 -17.96 1.03
C THR A 90 20.31 -17.57 -0.42
N LEU A 91 20.99 -16.52 -0.89
CA LEU A 91 20.86 -16.03 -2.26
C LEU A 91 22.14 -16.31 -3.03
N THR A 92 21.99 -16.70 -4.29
CA THR A 92 23.11 -16.98 -5.21
C THR A 92 23.48 -15.72 -5.98
N GLU A 93 24.78 -15.50 -6.18
CA GLU A 93 25.32 -14.43 -7.04
C GLU A 93 24.63 -14.40 -8.41
N GLY A 94 24.34 -13.19 -8.90
CA GLY A 94 23.64 -12.97 -10.16
C GLY A 94 22.11 -13.15 -10.09
N THR A 95 21.55 -13.66 -8.99
CA THR A 95 20.09 -13.69 -8.79
C THR A 95 19.55 -12.26 -8.79
N VAL A 96 18.54 -11.98 -9.63
CA VAL A 96 17.87 -10.68 -9.66
C VAL A 96 16.61 -10.74 -8.80
N LEU A 97 16.50 -9.81 -7.86
CA LEU A 97 15.30 -9.59 -7.05
C LEU A 97 14.52 -8.39 -7.58
N ASN A 98 13.20 -8.54 -7.66
CA ASN A 98 12.22 -7.49 -7.80
C ASN A 98 11.79 -7.02 -6.40
N ILE A 99 11.84 -5.71 -6.18
CA ILE A 99 11.52 -5.08 -4.91
C ILE A 99 10.42 -4.05 -5.13
N VAL A 100 9.37 -4.18 -4.34
CA VAL A 100 8.20 -3.32 -4.36
C VAL A 100 8.05 -2.72 -2.98
N VAL A 101 7.92 -1.40 -2.93
CA VAL A 101 7.71 -0.67 -1.68
C VAL A 101 6.25 -0.19 -1.65
N GLY A 102 5.53 -0.57 -0.61
CA GLY A 102 4.13 -0.17 -0.42
C GLY A 102 4.00 1.35 -0.31
N HIS A 103 3.01 1.91 -1.01
CA HIS A 103 2.64 3.32 -0.88
C HIS A 103 1.50 3.48 0.12
N ARG A 104 1.48 4.61 0.84
CA ARG A 104 0.34 4.98 1.69
C ARG A 104 -0.95 5.08 0.86
N GLY A 105 -2.06 4.60 1.42
CA GLY A 105 -3.40 4.84 0.87
C GLY A 105 -3.78 6.31 0.92
N GLY A 106 -4.62 6.75 -0.01
CA GLY A 106 -5.04 8.15 -0.10
C GLY A 106 -6.16 8.51 0.88
N ASP A 107 -6.17 9.77 1.28
CA ASP A 107 -7.15 10.32 2.23
C ASP A 107 -8.48 10.60 1.54
N SER A 108 -9.54 10.73 2.33
CA SER A 108 -10.80 11.29 1.87
C SER A 108 -10.59 12.78 1.61
N VAL A 109 -11.01 13.27 0.45
CA VAL A 109 -11.01 14.71 0.13
C VAL A 109 -12.39 15.03 -0.39
N GLU A 110 -13.05 16.03 0.18
CA GLU A 110 -14.27 16.58 -0.38
C GLU A 110 -14.41 18.05 0.04
N VAL A 111 -14.70 18.94 -0.91
CA VAL A 111 -14.82 20.39 -0.68
C VAL A 111 -16.27 20.80 -0.71
N LYS A 112 -16.67 21.63 0.27
CA LYS A 112 -18.04 22.07 0.49
C LYS A 112 -18.78 22.52 -0.78
N GLY A 113 -20.00 22.00 -0.97
CA GLY A 113 -20.89 22.37 -2.06
C GLY A 113 -20.52 21.75 -3.41
N GLY A 114 -19.89 20.57 -3.41
CA GLY A 114 -19.48 19.86 -4.63
C GLY A 114 -18.40 20.59 -5.44
N ARG A 115 -17.61 21.45 -4.79
CA ARG A 115 -16.58 22.27 -5.44
C ARG A 115 -15.33 21.44 -5.74
N TYR A 116 -14.70 21.74 -6.87
CA TYR A 116 -13.46 21.12 -7.31
C TYR A 116 -12.21 21.75 -6.66
N THR A 117 -11.21 20.93 -6.34
CA THR A 117 -9.90 21.30 -5.76
C THR A 117 -8.75 20.45 -6.32
N SER A 118 -7.57 21.06 -6.41
CA SER A 118 -6.31 20.33 -6.67
C SER A 118 -5.47 20.13 -5.40
N LYS A 119 -6.01 20.48 -4.23
CA LYS A 119 -5.33 20.35 -2.92
C LYS A 119 -5.69 19.02 -2.27
N THR A 120 -4.73 18.44 -1.57
CA THR A 120 -4.88 17.23 -0.73
C THR A 120 -5.68 17.51 0.54
N ALA A 121 -6.18 16.45 1.20
CA ALA A 121 -6.86 16.56 2.50
C ALA A 121 -6.00 17.29 3.52
N ALA A 122 -4.69 17.00 3.54
CA ALA A 122 -3.73 17.62 4.43
C ALA A 122 -3.55 19.12 4.16
N GLU A 123 -3.54 19.55 2.89
CA GLU A 123 -3.43 20.97 2.51
C GLU A 123 -4.72 21.76 2.78
N LEU A 124 -5.87 21.09 2.76
CA LEU A 124 -7.17 21.68 3.07
C LEU A 124 -7.48 21.66 4.57
N GLY A 125 -6.84 20.75 5.32
CA GLY A 125 -7.10 20.49 6.73
C GLY A 125 -8.48 19.88 7.03
N LEU A 126 -9.30 19.60 6.01
CA LEU A 126 -10.69 19.16 6.14
C LEU A 126 -11.14 18.29 4.94
N SER A 127 -11.91 17.23 5.21
CA SER A 127 -12.89 16.66 4.26
C SER A 127 -14.25 17.18 4.73
N VAL A 128 -14.89 18.08 3.98
CA VAL A 128 -15.90 19.00 4.55
C VAL A 128 -17.36 18.63 4.24
N GLU A 129 -17.65 17.72 3.32
CA GLU A 129 -19.01 17.21 3.03
C GLU A 129 -18.91 15.74 2.54
N ASP A 130 -20.01 14.97 2.59
CA ASP A 130 -20.25 13.61 2.03
C ASP A 130 -19.12 12.53 2.07
N ASN A 131 -18.20 12.63 3.04
CA ASN A 131 -17.34 11.62 3.67
C ASN A 131 -17.04 10.34 2.87
N ALA A 132 -16.45 10.47 1.71
CA ALA A 132 -15.92 9.34 0.96
C ALA A 132 -15.04 8.37 1.78
N GLY A 133 -15.08 7.08 1.42
CA GLY A 133 -14.15 6.08 1.95
C GLY A 133 -12.71 6.39 1.51
N THR A 134 -11.73 6.00 2.31
CA THR A 134 -10.29 6.23 2.04
C THR A 134 -9.65 5.03 1.33
N GLY A 135 -8.44 5.19 0.80
CA GLY A 135 -7.71 4.11 0.14
C GLY A 135 -6.98 3.16 1.09
N GLY A 136 -6.85 1.89 0.71
CA GLY A 136 -6.00 0.92 1.42
C GLY A 136 -4.51 1.13 1.15
N GLY A 137 -3.67 0.83 2.14
CA GLY A 137 -2.21 0.88 2.04
C GLY A 137 -1.66 -0.26 1.19
N GLY A 138 -0.53 -0.01 0.53
CA GLY A 138 0.14 -1.00 -0.28
C GLY A 138 1.01 -1.98 0.50
N GLY A 139 1.13 -3.21 -0.01
CA GLY A 139 2.11 -4.19 0.50
C GLY A 139 3.52 -3.90 -0.03
N SER A 140 4.53 -4.35 0.72
CA SER A 140 5.92 -4.37 0.25
C SER A 140 6.35 -5.80 -0.06
N PHE A 141 6.94 -6.03 -1.24
CA PHE A 141 7.23 -7.36 -1.77
C PHE A 141 8.71 -7.49 -2.17
N VAL A 142 9.27 -8.68 -1.93
CA VAL A 142 10.57 -9.08 -2.47
C VAL A 142 10.43 -10.47 -3.10
N TYR A 143 10.74 -10.58 -4.39
CA TYR A 143 10.62 -11.82 -5.15
C TYR A 143 11.67 -11.90 -6.26
N THR A 144 11.99 -13.09 -6.74
CA THR A 144 12.98 -13.26 -7.83
C THR A 144 12.41 -12.85 -9.19
N SER A 145 13.27 -12.66 -10.19
CA SER A 145 12.86 -12.49 -11.60
C SER A 145 12.07 -13.69 -12.16
N SER A 146 12.23 -14.87 -11.56
CA SER A 146 11.43 -16.08 -11.84
C SER A 146 10.13 -16.16 -11.03
N ASN A 147 9.72 -15.08 -10.37
CA ASN A 147 8.47 -14.97 -9.59
C ASN A 147 8.38 -15.89 -8.36
N VAL A 148 9.51 -16.23 -7.77
CA VAL A 148 9.55 -16.89 -6.46
C VAL A 148 9.43 -15.82 -5.39
N LEU A 149 8.30 -15.81 -4.67
CA LEU A 149 8.06 -14.88 -3.56
C LEU A 149 8.99 -15.21 -2.39
N LEU A 150 9.73 -14.23 -1.90
CA LEU A 150 10.62 -14.39 -0.75
C LEU A 150 9.97 -13.87 0.54
N LEU A 151 9.52 -12.61 0.47
CA LEU A 151 9.02 -11.86 1.61
C LEU A 151 7.92 -10.91 1.18
N THR A 152 6.90 -10.75 2.01
CA THR A 152 5.88 -9.70 1.86
C THR A 152 5.48 -9.17 3.22
N ALA A 153 5.32 -7.86 3.31
CA ALA A 153 4.68 -7.21 4.45
C ALA A 153 3.38 -6.54 3.97
N GLY A 154 2.25 -6.96 4.55
CA GLY A 154 0.92 -6.48 4.16
C GLY A 154 0.66 -5.02 4.54
N GLY A 155 -0.04 -4.28 3.69
CA GLY A 155 -0.50 -2.92 3.95
C GLY A 155 -1.75 -2.88 4.84
N GLY A 156 -1.99 -1.77 5.52
CA GLY A 156 -3.19 -1.59 6.33
C GLY A 156 -4.41 -1.12 5.53
N GLY A 157 -5.62 -1.34 6.04
CA GLY A 157 -6.85 -0.88 5.41
C GLY A 157 -7.09 0.63 5.59
N GLY A 158 -7.91 1.24 4.73
CA GLY A 158 -8.28 2.65 4.84
C GLY A 158 -9.25 2.94 5.99
N ALA A 159 -9.17 4.11 6.62
CA ALA A 159 -10.13 4.58 7.62
C ALA A 159 -11.47 5.01 7.02
N SER A 160 -12.50 5.05 7.86
CA SER A 160 -13.84 5.58 7.54
C SER A 160 -14.35 6.41 8.72
N ALA A 161 -15.41 7.21 8.51
CA ALA A 161 -16.11 7.89 9.60
C ALA A 161 -16.45 6.92 10.75
N GLY A 162 -15.96 7.21 11.97
CA GLY A 162 -16.18 6.39 13.16
C GLY A 162 -15.20 5.23 13.38
N TYR A 163 -14.38 4.87 12.38
CA TYR A 163 -13.59 3.63 12.38
C TYR A 163 -12.19 3.79 11.80
N ASN A 164 -11.18 3.39 12.57
CA ASN A 164 -9.82 3.22 12.06
C ASN A 164 -9.75 2.03 11.10
N GLY A 165 -8.86 2.11 10.12
CA GLY A 165 -8.53 0.97 9.27
C GLY A 165 -7.89 -0.16 10.07
N VAL A 166 -8.07 -1.40 9.60
CA VAL A 166 -7.43 -2.56 10.24
C VAL A 166 -5.98 -2.65 9.81
N ASP A 167 -5.08 -2.87 10.76
CA ASP A 167 -3.65 -3.03 10.50
C ASP A 167 -3.36 -4.20 9.54
N GLY A 168 -2.29 -4.07 8.75
CA GLY A 168 -1.71 -5.18 8.01
C GLY A 168 -1.28 -6.28 8.97
N GLN A 169 -1.38 -7.53 8.52
CA GLN A 169 -1.18 -8.71 9.37
C GLN A 169 0.19 -9.34 9.18
N ALA A 170 0.82 -9.81 10.26
CA ALA A 170 2.02 -10.65 10.18
C ALA A 170 1.72 -12.05 9.62
N GLY A 171 0.50 -12.55 9.83
CA GLY A 171 0.03 -13.80 9.25
C GLY A 171 -0.29 -13.68 7.76
N THR A 172 -0.48 -14.82 7.10
CA THR A 172 -0.71 -14.90 5.65
C THR A 172 -2.10 -14.45 5.21
N SER A 173 -3.09 -14.48 6.10
CA SER A 173 -4.44 -14.05 5.79
C SER A 173 -4.59 -12.54 5.90
N GLY A 174 -5.34 -11.96 4.98
CA GLY A 174 -5.88 -10.62 5.15
C GLY A 174 -7.02 -10.61 6.19
N THR A 175 -7.39 -9.44 6.64
CA THR A 175 -8.53 -9.24 7.56
C THR A 175 -9.75 -8.69 6.82
N GLY A 176 -10.92 -8.90 7.42
CA GLY A 176 -12.14 -8.26 6.93
C GLY A 176 -12.20 -6.78 7.29
N SER A 177 -13.07 -6.06 6.59
CA SER A 177 -13.42 -4.68 6.94
C SER A 177 -14.13 -4.60 8.30
N VAL A 178 -14.08 -3.42 8.93
CA VAL A 178 -14.74 -3.16 10.22
C VAL A 178 -15.59 -1.89 10.11
N GLY A 179 -16.74 -1.87 10.77
CA GLY A 179 -17.64 -0.73 10.67
C GLY A 179 -18.89 -0.89 11.51
N ILE A 180 -19.87 -0.01 11.25
CA ILE A 180 -21.11 0.09 12.05
C ILE A 180 -21.95 -1.18 12.02
N ASP A 181 -22.03 -1.81 10.86
CA ASP A 181 -22.82 -3.02 10.64
C ASP A 181 -21.88 -4.13 10.17
N SER A 182 -21.64 -5.10 11.03
CA SER A 182 -20.76 -6.25 10.75
C SER A 182 -21.30 -7.14 9.64
N SER A 183 -22.61 -7.11 9.35
CA SER A 183 -23.20 -7.83 8.22
C SER A 183 -22.79 -7.25 6.86
N LYS A 184 -22.26 -6.02 6.85
CA LYS A 184 -21.79 -5.31 5.65
C LYS A 184 -20.29 -5.43 5.45
N SER A 185 -19.58 -6.07 6.39
CA SER A 185 -18.17 -6.38 6.26
C SER A 185 -17.94 -7.48 5.23
N ARG A 186 -16.79 -7.41 4.56
CA ARG A 186 -16.30 -8.50 3.71
C ARG A 186 -14.97 -9.00 4.23
N SER A 187 -14.77 -10.30 4.11
CA SER A 187 -13.57 -10.98 4.59
C SER A 187 -12.32 -10.56 3.80
N GLY A 188 -11.16 -10.66 4.44
CA GLY A 188 -9.88 -10.64 3.73
C GLY A 188 -9.66 -11.94 2.96
N GLY A 189 -8.67 -11.92 2.08
CA GLY A 189 -8.24 -13.09 1.33
C GLY A 189 -7.39 -14.04 2.15
N THR A 190 -7.22 -15.24 1.64
CA THR A 190 -6.33 -16.28 2.17
C THR A 190 -5.53 -16.90 1.04
N GLY A 191 -4.40 -17.53 1.37
CA GLY A 191 -3.62 -18.31 0.38
C GLY A 191 -3.14 -17.50 -0.83
N GLY A 192 -2.91 -16.20 -0.68
CA GLY A 192 -2.45 -15.37 -1.80
C GLY A 192 -3.58 -14.65 -2.56
N LEU A 193 -4.84 -14.86 -2.18
CA LEU A 193 -6.01 -14.33 -2.87
C LEU A 193 -6.36 -12.90 -2.40
N PRO A 194 -7.10 -12.12 -3.22
CA PRO A 194 -7.60 -10.81 -2.83
C PRO A 194 -8.67 -10.91 -1.72
N GLY A 195 -9.05 -9.76 -1.17
CA GLY A 195 -10.22 -9.67 -0.29
C GLY A 195 -11.51 -10.17 -0.98
N GLN A 196 -12.50 -10.55 -0.17
CA GLN A 196 -13.76 -11.07 -0.67
C GLN A 196 -14.46 -10.03 -1.56
N CYS A 197 -14.72 -10.48 -2.78
CA CYS A 197 -15.41 -9.69 -3.79
C CYS A 197 -16.75 -9.13 -3.35
N ASN A 198 -16.98 -7.87 -3.75
CA ASN A 198 -18.24 -7.18 -3.56
C ASN A 198 -18.92 -6.97 -4.92
N LYS A 199 -20.13 -7.53 -5.06
CA LYS A 199 -20.98 -7.39 -6.26
C LYS A 199 -22.32 -6.71 -5.94
N ALA A 200 -22.49 -6.17 -4.74
CA ALA A 200 -23.75 -5.52 -4.38
C ALA A 200 -23.98 -4.27 -5.25
N GLY A 201 -25.22 -4.04 -5.71
CA GLY A 201 -25.57 -2.85 -6.48
C GLY A 201 -25.73 -1.63 -5.58
N ALA A 202 -24.61 -1.03 -5.14
CA ALA A 202 -24.63 0.21 -4.35
C ALA A 202 -23.46 1.12 -4.74
N SER A 203 -23.52 2.37 -4.32
CA SER A 203 -22.52 3.38 -4.65
C SER A 203 -21.45 3.61 -3.56
N TYR A 204 -21.53 2.86 -2.46
CA TYR A 204 -20.67 3.05 -1.28
C TYR A 204 -19.40 2.18 -1.24
N HIS A 205 -19.22 1.22 -2.14
CA HIS A 205 -18.24 0.14 -1.93
C HIS A 205 -16.80 0.58 -2.05
N GLY A 206 -15.96 0.17 -1.10
CA GLY A 206 -14.51 0.23 -1.23
C GLY A 206 -14.01 -0.92 -2.11
N GLY A 207 -12.86 -0.72 -2.72
CA GLY A 207 -12.14 -1.76 -3.44
C GLY A 207 -11.42 -2.70 -2.47
N VAL A 208 -11.40 -3.99 -2.78
CA VAL A 208 -10.61 -4.97 -2.01
C VAL A 208 -9.12 -4.84 -2.33
N GLY A 209 -8.28 -5.19 -1.36
CA GLY A 209 -6.84 -5.34 -1.59
C GLY A 209 -6.56 -6.54 -2.52
N ALA A 210 -5.53 -6.42 -3.35
CA ALA A 210 -4.97 -7.51 -4.13
C ALA A 210 -4.14 -8.44 -3.24
N GLY A 211 -4.10 -9.71 -3.63
CA GLY A 211 -3.14 -10.68 -3.12
C GLY A 211 -2.00 -10.91 -4.12
N TRP A 212 -1.04 -11.72 -3.70
CA TRP A 212 0.10 -12.16 -4.51
C TRP A 212 -0.33 -12.91 -5.78
N VAL A 213 -1.34 -13.77 -5.66
CA VAL A 213 -1.78 -14.68 -6.73
C VAL A 213 -2.75 -14.02 -7.70
N SER A 214 -3.57 -13.09 -7.22
CA SER A 214 -4.58 -12.44 -8.05
C SER A 214 -5.07 -11.10 -7.52
N GLN A 215 -5.56 -10.28 -8.43
CA GLN A 215 -6.33 -9.07 -8.15
C GLN A 215 -7.76 -9.42 -7.74
N GLY A 216 -8.45 -8.47 -7.09
CA GLY A 216 -9.88 -8.60 -6.79
C GLY A 216 -10.76 -8.50 -8.05
N CYS A 217 -12.07 -8.60 -7.84
CA CYS A 217 -13.03 -8.34 -8.91
C CYS A 217 -13.02 -6.88 -9.33
N ALA A 218 -13.35 -6.67 -10.60
CA ALA A 218 -13.67 -5.35 -11.12
C ALA A 218 -14.83 -4.72 -10.35
N ARG A 219 -14.76 -3.40 -10.17
CA ARG A 219 -15.90 -2.63 -9.64
C ARG A 219 -17.10 -2.75 -10.59
N ALA A 220 -18.30 -2.83 -10.03
CA ALA A 220 -19.55 -2.93 -10.78
C ALA A 220 -20.00 -1.60 -11.40
N ALA A 221 -19.65 -0.45 -10.81
CA ALA A 221 -19.98 0.88 -11.31
C ALA A 221 -18.96 1.94 -10.88
N SER A 222 -18.95 3.10 -11.56
CA SER A 222 -18.00 4.18 -11.31
C SER A 222 -17.98 4.74 -9.88
N PRO A 223 -19.07 4.77 -9.07
CA PRO A 223 -19.03 5.25 -7.68
C PRO A 223 -18.23 4.35 -6.72
N GLN A 224 -17.88 3.15 -7.15
CA GLN A 224 -17.21 2.18 -6.29
C GLN A 224 -15.69 2.28 -6.45
N GLY A 225 -14.98 2.03 -5.36
CA GLY A 225 -13.54 1.87 -5.37
C GLY A 225 -13.13 0.66 -6.20
N GLU A 226 -12.10 0.83 -7.05
CA GLU A 226 -11.49 -0.29 -7.75
C GLU A 226 -10.62 -1.11 -6.78
N THR A 227 -10.53 -2.40 -7.05
CA THR A 227 -9.57 -3.28 -6.38
C THR A 227 -8.13 -2.85 -6.66
N GLY A 228 -7.21 -3.21 -5.78
CA GLY A 228 -5.79 -3.17 -6.09
C GLY A 228 -5.41 -4.19 -7.17
N GLY A 229 -4.37 -3.87 -7.92
CA GLY A 229 -3.73 -4.75 -8.89
C GLY A 229 -2.71 -5.68 -8.22
N SER A 230 -2.65 -6.91 -8.73
CA SER A 230 -1.62 -7.89 -8.34
C SER A 230 -0.35 -7.70 -9.18
N ARG A 231 0.59 -8.66 -9.09
CA ARG A 231 1.87 -8.64 -9.79
C ARG A 231 1.76 -8.35 -11.28
N ASP A 232 0.81 -9.00 -11.96
CA ASP A 232 0.65 -8.87 -13.42
C ASP A 232 0.08 -7.51 -13.85
N GLN A 233 -0.45 -6.72 -12.89
CA GLN A 233 -0.91 -5.35 -13.10
C GLN A 233 0.11 -4.33 -12.56
N GLY A 234 1.34 -4.77 -12.24
CA GLY A 234 2.41 -3.91 -11.73
C GLY A 234 2.12 -3.36 -10.33
N TRP A 235 1.32 -4.06 -9.53
CA TRP A 235 0.94 -3.64 -8.18
C TRP A 235 0.21 -2.30 -8.12
N VAL A 236 -0.44 -1.87 -9.22
CA VAL A 236 -1.18 -0.62 -9.24
C VAL A 236 -2.21 -0.60 -8.11
N GLY A 237 -2.33 0.51 -7.39
CA GLY A 237 -3.43 0.68 -6.42
C GLY A 237 -4.80 0.78 -7.11
N GLY A 238 -5.87 0.65 -6.34
CA GLY A 238 -7.22 0.86 -6.83
C GLY A 238 -7.53 2.34 -7.04
N ARG A 239 -8.27 2.69 -8.10
CA ARG A 239 -8.88 4.02 -8.23
C ARG A 239 -9.97 4.19 -7.17
N ALA A 240 -10.13 5.41 -6.70
CA ALA A 240 -11.28 5.74 -5.90
C ALA A 240 -12.57 5.80 -6.75
N GLY A 241 -13.72 5.71 -6.11
CA GLY A 241 -15.03 5.85 -6.74
C GLY A 241 -15.29 7.25 -7.32
N GLY A 242 -16.35 7.40 -8.11
CA GLY A 242 -16.68 8.56 -8.95
C GLY A 242 -16.57 9.91 -8.26
N MET A 243 -17.23 10.12 -7.11
CA MET A 243 -17.12 11.40 -6.36
C MET A 243 -15.76 11.57 -5.66
N ASN A 244 -15.03 10.48 -5.44
CA ASN A 244 -13.63 10.48 -5.00
C ASN A 244 -12.60 10.57 -6.12
N SER A 245 -13.05 10.56 -7.38
CA SER A 245 -12.18 10.50 -8.55
C SER A 245 -12.11 11.86 -9.22
N GLY A 246 -10.91 12.27 -9.65
CA GLY A 246 -10.71 13.57 -10.28
C GLY A 246 -10.50 14.71 -9.27
N ASN A 247 -11.00 15.91 -9.58
CA ASN A 247 -10.71 17.14 -8.83
C ASN A 247 -11.54 17.30 -7.54
N ASN A 248 -12.45 16.39 -7.18
CA ASN A 248 -13.07 16.39 -5.84
C ASN A 248 -12.28 15.51 -4.87
N GLY A 249 -11.51 14.54 -5.40
CA GLY A 249 -10.50 13.77 -4.69
C GLY A 249 -9.07 14.30 -4.82
N GLY A 250 -8.84 15.45 -5.47
CA GLY A 250 -7.51 16.01 -5.73
C GLY A 250 -6.57 15.14 -6.59
N PRO A 251 -5.46 15.70 -7.12
CA PRO A 251 -4.35 14.90 -7.63
C PRO A 251 -3.78 14.02 -6.49
N PRO A 252 -3.05 12.95 -6.83
CA PRO A 252 -2.70 11.92 -5.87
C PRO A 252 -2.20 12.44 -4.50
N PRO A 253 -2.72 11.92 -3.38
CA PRO A 253 -3.66 10.80 -3.31
C PRO A 253 -4.96 11.26 -2.65
N GLY A 254 -5.97 11.61 -3.46
CA GLY A 254 -7.36 11.26 -3.10
C GLY A 254 -7.45 9.77 -2.76
N ALA A 255 -8.62 9.27 -2.37
CA ALA A 255 -8.84 7.95 -1.80
C ALA A 255 -8.43 6.69 -2.63
N VAL A 256 -7.50 6.80 -3.58
CA VAL A 256 -6.80 5.72 -4.26
C VAL A 256 -6.08 4.80 -3.27
N GLY A 257 -6.02 3.53 -3.61
CA GLY A 257 -5.15 2.60 -2.91
C GLY A 257 -3.67 2.88 -3.19
N GLY A 258 -2.83 2.56 -2.21
CA GLY A 258 -1.40 2.32 -2.43
C GLY A 258 -1.18 1.00 -3.19
N PHE A 259 0.07 0.59 -3.39
CA PHE A 259 0.38 -0.55 -4.27
C PHE A 259 -0.34 -1.85 -3.89
N GLY A 260 -1.25 -2.31 -4.75
CA GLY A 260 -2.11 -3.45 -4.50
C GLY A 260 -3.20 -3.23 -3.42
N GLY A 261 -3.27 -2.05 -2.81
CA GLY A 261 -4.41 -1.63 -1.97
C GLY A 261 -5.61 -1.22 -2.83
N GLY A 262 -6.82 -1.42 -2.33
CA GLY A 262 -8.06 -0.98 -2.99
C GLY A 262 -8.32 0.52 -2.81
N GLY A 263 -9.07 1.13 -3.72
CA GLY A 263 -9.53 2.52 -3.58
C GLY A 263 -10.79 2.64 -2.70
N GLY A 264 -11.08 3.82 -2.18
CA GLY A 264 -12.28 4.11 -1.41
C GLY A 264 -13.53 4.35 -2.27
N GLY A 265 -14.70 4.01 -1.72
CA GLY A 265 -16.02 4.27 -2.34
C GLY A 265 -16.49 5.71 -2.13
N SER A 266 -17.39 6.20 -2.99
CA SER A 266 -17.57 7.64 -3.22
C SER A 266 -18.81 8.34 -2.64
N GLU A 267 -19.49 7.79 -1.64
CA GLU A 267 -20.77 8.32 -1.15
C GLU A 267 -20.71 8.59 0.36
N ASP A 268 -21.73 9.22 0.95
CA ASP A 268 -21.75 9.67 2.36
C ASP A 268 -21.22 8.62 3.33
N ASN A 269 -19.99 8.78 3.83
CA ASN A 269 -19.30 7.82 4.69
C ASN A 269 -18.92 6.50 3.99
N GLY A 270 -18.59 6.50 2.70
CA GLY A 270 -18.36 5.32 1.87
C GLY A 270 -17.37 4.32 2.46
N ALA A 271 -17.51 3.05 2.07
CA ALA A 271 -16.58 2.02 2.50
C ALA A 271 -15.17 2.26 1.94
N SER A 272 -14.19 1.99 2.78
CA SER A 272 -12.78 2.21 2.49
C SER A 272 -12.12 0.98 1.86
N GLY A 273 -11.00 1.24 1.20
CA GLY A 273 -10.23 0.23 0.49
C GLY A 273 -9.48 -0.72 1.43
N GLY A 274 -9.42 -2.00 1.06
CA GLY A 274 -8.61 -3.00 1.75
C GLY A 274 -7.11 -2.87 1.42
N GLY A 275 -6.24 -3.20 2.38
CA GLY A 275 -4.80 -3.18 2.19
C GLY A 275 -4.30 -4.30 1.26
N GLY A 276 -3.28 -4.01 0.45
CA GLY A 276 -2.63 -5.02 -0.40
C GLY A 276 -1.65 -5.89 0.39
N GLY A 277 -1.33 -7.09 -0.09
CA GLY A 277 -0.35 -7.94 0.58
C GLY A 277 -0.19 -9.31 -0.07
N TYR A 278 0.32 -10.27 0.70
CA TYR A 278 0.31 -11.67 0.30
C TYR A 278 -1.13 -12.11 0.04
N SER A 279 -2.02 -11.92 1.01
CA SER A 279 -3.46 -11.95 0.76
C SER A 279 -4.04 -10.55 0.94
N GLY A 280 -5.02 -10.16 0.13
CA GLY A 280 -5.60 -8.83 0.18
C GLY A 280 -6.57 -8.64 1.36
N GLY A 281 -6.67 -7.41 1.85
CA GLY A 281 -7.68 -7.01 2.84
C GLY A 281 -9.08 -6.88 2.24
N GLY A 282 -10.11 -7.16 3.05
CA GLY A 282 -11.51 -6.99 2.66
C GLY A 282 -11.95 -5.53 2.63
N SER A 283 -13.04 -5.24 1.92
CA SER A 283 -13.68 -3.92 1.90
C SER A 283 -15.12 -3.98 2.36
N GLY A 284 -15.61 -2.89 2.95
CA GLY A 284 -17.01 -2.78 3.32
C GLY A 284 -17.93 -2.66 2.11
N THR A 285 -19.20 -2.98 2.32
CA THR A 285 -20.22 -2.83 1.27
C THR A 285 -21.19 -1.68 1.49
N HIS A 286 -21.05 -0.94 2.59
CA HIS A 286 -21.97 0.12 3.00
C HIS A 286 -21.17 1.24 3.65
N GLN A 287 -21.87 2.31 4.00
CA GLN A 287 -21.32 3.44 4.74
C GLN A 287 -20.71 3.04 6.09
N ASN A 288 -19.77 3.85 6.59
CA ASN A 288 -19.06 3.72 7.86
C ASN A 288 -18.31 2.39 8.00
N GLN A 289 -17.58 2.00 6.95
CA GLN A 289 -16.83 0.75 6.90
C GLN A 289 -15.37 1.02 6.54
N ALA A 290 -14.48 0.89 7.52
CA ALA A 290 -13.05 0.92 7.30
C ALA A 290 -12.55 -0.39 6.66
N GLY A 291 -11.49 -0.30 5.87
CA GLY A 291 -10.92 -1.43 5.16
C GLY A 291 -10.18 -2.42 6.07
N GLY A 292 -10.12 -3.68 5.65
CA GLY A 292 -9.27 -4.71 6.25
C GLY A 292 -7.81 -4.55 5.81
N GLY A 293 -6.87 -4.98 6.65
CA GLY A 293 -5.44 -5.04 6.33
C GLY A 293 -5.06 -6.31 5.57
N GLY A 294 -4.03 -6.22 4.73
CA GLY A 294 -3.47 -7.33 3.96
C GLY A 294 -2.58 -8.25 4.79
N GLY A 295 -2.43 -9.49 4.35
CA GLY A 295 -1.55 -10.49 4.96
C GLY A 295 -0.08 -10.38 4.50
N SER A 296 0.83 -10.95 5.29
CA SER A 296 2.28 -11.02 5.04
C SER A 296 2.73 -12.43 4.67
N TYR A 297 3.98 -12.58 4.21
CA TYR A 297 4.54 -13.89 3.85
C TYR A 297 6.05 -13.92 4.01
N CYS A 298 6.60 -15.08 4.37
CA CYS A 298 8.04 -15.31 4.43
C CYS A 298 8.33 -16.79 4.16
N ASN A 299 9.20 -17.09 3.19
CA ASN A 299 9.70 -18.45 2.93
C ASN A 299 11.18 -18.63 3.26
N GLY A 300 11.77 -17.69 3.99
CA GLY A 300 13.13 -17.79 4.49
C GLY A 300 13.23 -18.62 5.77
N SER A 301 14.42 -18.64 6.36
CA SER A 301 14.61 -19.10 7.73
C SER A 301 14.50 -17.93 8.71
N SER A 302 14.27 -18.24 9.99
CA SER A 302 14.17 -17.22 11.06
C SER A 302 13.15 -16.11 10.75
N CYS A 303 12.03 -16.48 10.11
CA CYS A 303 10.97 -15.54 9.79
C CYS A 303 10.34 -14.97 11.07
N SER A 304 10.19 -13.66 11.12
CA SER A 304 9.46 -12.97 12.20
C SER A 304 8.71 -11.77 11.63
N GLY A 305 7.68 -11.30 12.34
CA GLY A 305 6.86 -10.19 11.87
C GLY A 305 5.94 -9.67 12.95
N ALA A 306 5.35 -8.51 12.69
CA ALA A 306 4.40 -7.85 13.59
C ALA A 306 3.26 -7.21 12.78
N SER A 307 2.01 -7.51 13.15
CA SER A 307 0.85 -6.79 12.61
C SER A 307 0.93 -5.32 13.02
N GLY A 308 0.68 -4.40 12.08
CA GLY A 308 0.83 -2.96 12.33
C GLY A 308 2.24 -2.50 12.74
N GLY A 309 3.27 -3.31 12.44
CA GLY A 309 4.65 -3.09 12.85
C GLY A 309 5.40 -1.96 12.14
N ASN A 310 4.78 -1.25 11.18
CA ASN A 310 5.34 -0.06 10.56
C ASN A 310 4.87 1.21 11.28
N SER A 311 5.79 1.91 11.95
CA SER A 311 5.52 3.22 12.55
C SER A 311 5.45 4.36 11.54
N ASN A 312 5.98 4.14 10.33
CA ASN A 312 5.93 5.10 9.23
C ASN A 312 4.66 4.91 8.39
N ASP A 313 4.34 5.90 7.58
CA ASP A 313 3.17 5.87 6.72
C ASP A 313 3.42 5.08 5.42
N ASP A 314 4.59 5.26 4.82
CA ASP A 314 5.01 4.52 3.64
C ASP A 314 5.74 3.22 4.01
N GLY A 315 5.74 2.28 3.07
CA GLY A 315 6.49 1.05 3.19
C GLY A 315 7.99 1.26 3.09
N MET A 316 8.74 0.20 3.39
CA MET A 316 10.19 0.18 3.29
C MET A 316 10.66 -1.26 3.02
N VAL A 317 11.81 -1.41 2.37
CA VAL A 317 12.51 -2.69 2.24
C VAL A 317 14.01 -2.49 2.50
N GLN A 318 14.59 -3.36 3.32
CA GLN A 318 16.02 -3.37 3.61
C GLN A 318 16.62 -4.75 3.36
N ILE A 319 17.81 -4.78 2.75
CA ILE A 319 18.58 -6.01 2.51
C ILE A 319 19.93 -5.86 3.18
N PHE A 320 20.23 -6.77 4.10
CA PHE A 320 21.48 -6.85 4.81
C PHE A 320 22.21 -8.12 4.38
N ALA A 321 23.49 -7.97 4.06
CA ALA A 321 24.37 -9.11 3.91
C ALA A 321 24.83 -9.58 5.28
N LEU A 322 24.64 -10.86 5.58
CA LEU A 322 25.14 -11.44 6.82
C LEU A 322 26.61 -11.84 6.69
N PRO A 323 27.39 -11.77 7.78
CA PRO A 323 28.73 -12.33 7.80
C PRO A 323 28.70 -13.83 7.52
N GLY A 324 29.74 -14.29 6.82
CA GLY A 324 29.97 -15.70 6.49
C GLY A 324 30.35 -16.50 7.72
#